data_AF-A0A3S1QHR6-F1
#
_entry.id   AF-A0A3S1QHR6-F1
#
_cell.length_a   1.000
_cell.length_b   1.000
_cell.length_c   1.000
_cell.angle_alpha   90.00
_cell.angle_beta   90.00
_cell.angle_gamma   90.00
#
_symmetry.space_group_name_H-M   'P 1'
#
loop_
_entity.id
_entity.type
_entity.pdbx_description
1 polymer ?
#
loop_
_entity_poly.entity_id
_entity_poly.type
_entity_poly.pdbx_seq_one_letter_code
_entity_poly.pdbx_strand_id
1 'polypeptide(L)'
;SWSVLSGEGDPARSTTAMEQATNMLVDDELKIVKLFTPAFSKSEKDPGYIKSYPPGVRENGGQYTHAATWFVIALAEMGRTDEAYRCFSMLNPVNHASDEAAAEHYRVEPYVVAADIYAGEGKGGRGGWTWYTGSAGWLYRAAVEGILGIERRGKEITFRPKLPGHWDGYAATLKMFGGEIKVRVIRDKKTKSISLEVDGSKKKSASFEPKAGDKTEVVVRIPA
;
A
#
# COMPACT_ATOMS: atom_id res chain seq x y z
N SER A 1 1.33 -10.77 -6.28
CA SER A 1 0.45 -9.59 -6.33
C SER A 1 -0.62 -9.69 -7.41
N TRP A 2 -0.29 -9.62 -8.71
CA TRP A 2 -1.31 -9.56 -9.77
C TRP A 2 -2.24 -10.78 -9.83
N SER A 3 -1.77 -11.98 -9.49
CA SER A 3 -2.65 -13.17 -9.42
C SER A 3 -3.75 -13.04 -8.36
N VAL A 4 -3.50 -12.29 -7.28
CA VAL A 4 -4.51 -11.93 -6.27
C VAL A 4 -5.41 -10.81 -6.79
N LEU A 5 -4.79 -9.72 -7.27
CA LEU A 5 -5.52 -8.51 -7.64
C LEU A 5 -6.45 -8.70 -8.83
N SER A 6 -6.12 -9.60 -9.76
CA SER A 6 -6.99 -9.90 -10.91
C SER A 6 -8.22 -10.73 -10.52
N GLY A 7 -8.17 -11.49 -9.42
CA GLY A 7 -9.17 -12.50 -9.08
C GLY A 7 -9.10 -13.79 -9.92
N GLU A 8 -8.20 -13.85 -10.90
CA GLU A 8 -8.08 -14.97 -11.86
C GLU A 8 -6.97 -15.97 -11.49
N GLY A 9 -6.17 -15.67 -10.46
CA GLY A 9 -5.16 -16.60 -9.98
C GLY A 9 -5.78 -17.75 -9.19
N ASP A 10 -5.19 -18.95 -9.31
CA ASP A 10 -5.53 -20.05 -8.40
C ASP A 10 -5.35 -19.60 -6.94
N PRO A 11 -6.38 -19.70 -6.07
CA PRO A 11 -6.33 -19.14 -4.72
C PRO A 11 -5.24 -19.76 -3.83
N ALA A 12 -5.03 -21.07 -3.92
CA ALA A 12 -4.04 -21.77 -3.10
C ALA A 12 -2.62 -21.41 -3.52
N ARG A 13 -2.37 -21.35 -4.84
CA ARG A 13 -1.07 -20.92 -5.38
C ARG A 13 -0.80 -19.44 -5.12
N SER A 14 -1.81 -18.58 -5.23
CA SER A 14 -1.65 -17.15 -4.94
C SER A 14 -1.34 -16.90 -3.48
N THR A 15 -1.99 -17.63 -2.56
CA THR A 15 -1.68 -17.58 -1.13
C THR A 15 -0.25 -18.01 -0.85
N THR A 16 0.15 -19.18 -1.36
CA THR A 16 1.52 -19.70 -1.23
C THR A 16 2.55 -18.71 -1.77
N ALA A 17 2.31 -18.14 -2.96
CA ALA A 17 3.23 -17.18 -3.57
C ALA A 17 3.37 -15.90 -2.75
N MET A 18 2.27 -15.39 -2.17
CA MET A 18 2.30 -14.19 -1.34
C MET A 18 2.98 -14.43 0.01
N GLU A 19 2.82 -15.60 0.61
CA GLU A 19 3.56 -16.02 1.82
C GLU A 19 5.06 -16.08 1.54
N GLN A 20 5.47 -16.77 0.48
CA GLN A 20 6.90 -16.86 0.12
C GLN A 20 7.49 -15.50 -0.23
N ALA A 21 6.76 -14.67 -0.99
CA ALA A 21 7.18 -13.30 -1.29
C ALA A 21 7.34 -12.48 0.00
N THR A 22 6.46 -12.63 0.99
CA THR A 22 6.59 -11.96 2.29
C THR A 22 7.88 -12.38 2.98
N ASN A 23 8.11 -13.69 3.09
CA ASN A 23 9.25 -14.24 3.83
C ASN A 23 10.61 -13.93 3.16
N MET A 24 10.63 -13.85 1.83
CA MET A 24 11.88 -13.71 1.08
C MET A 24 12.21 -12.26 0.71
N LEU A 25 11.19 -11.43 0.48
CA LEU A 25 11.37 -10.12 -0.16
C LEU A 25 11.18 -8.94 0.81
N VAL A 26 10.44 -9.13 1.90
CA VAL A 26 10.31 -8.10 2.92
C VAL A 26 11.55 -8.16 3.81
N ASP A 27 12.26 -7.04 3.90
CA ASP A 27 13.50 -6.90 4.64
C ASP A 27 13.28 -5.86 5.74
N ASP A 28 13.07 -6.35 6.97
CA ASP A 28 12.80 -5.50 8.13
C ASP A 28 14.02 -4.70 8.57
N GLU A 29 15.24 -5.19 8.33
CA GLU A 29 16.48 -4.48 8.68
C GLU A 29 16.69 -3.27 7.78
N LEU A 30 16.53 -3.47 6.46
CA LEU A 30 16.64 -2.40 5.47
C LEU A 30 15.36 -1.56 5.34
N LYS A 31 14.24 -2.01 5.93
CA LYS A 31 12.90 -1.43 5.79
C LYS A 31 12.48 -1.28 4.32
N ILE A 32 12.64 -2.34 3.53
CA ILE A 32 12.27 -2.37 2.11
C ILE A 32 11.52 -3.64 1.72
N VAL A 33 10.90 -3.61 0.53
CA VAL A 33 10.32 -4.76 -0.16
C VAL A 33 11.04 -4.95 -1.49
N LYS A 34 11.90 -5.98 -1.57
CA LYS A 34 12.72 -6.29 -2.74
C LYS A 34 11.84 -6.74 -3.92
N LEU A 35 12.27 -6.47 -5.15
CA LEU A 35 11.57 -6.91 -6.35
C LEU A 35 11.66 -8.43 -6.55
N PHE A 36 12.85 -8.99 -6.30
CA PHE A 36 13.10 -10.43 -6.23
C PHE A 36 14.41 -10.70 -5.48
N THR A 37 14.65 -11.95 -5.12
CA THR A 37 15.92 -12.42 -4.54
C THR A 37 16.18 -13.87 -4.98
N PRO A 38 17.44 -14.29 -5.17
CA PRO A 38 18.65 -13.48 -5.19
C PRO A 38 18.74 -12.59 -6.44
N ALA A 39 19.42 -11.45 -6.31
CA ALA A 39 19.76 -10.61 -7.46
C ALA A 39 20.67 -11.37 -8.45
N PHE A 40 20.56 -11.06 -9.74
CA PHE A 40 21.44 -11.60 -10.75
C PHE A 40 22.86 -11.05 -10.60
N SER A 41 23.84 -11.94 -10.60
CA SER A 41 25.27 -11.59 -10.58
C SER A 41 26.01 -12.45 -11.60
N LYS A 42 26.64 -13.54 -11.14
CA LYS A 42 27.23 -14.57 -12.00
C LYS A 42 26.22 -15.69 -12.19
N SER A 43 25.60 -15.74 -13.37
CA SER A 43 24.64 -16.79 -13.76
C SER A 43 24.85 -17.14 -15.22
N GLU A 44 24.70 -18.42 -15.57
CA GLU A 44 24.69 -18.86 -16.98
C GLU A 44 23.41 -18.46 -17.70
N LYS A 45 22.35 -18.13 -16.96
CA LYS A 45 21.10 -17.63 -17.53
C LYS A 45 21.25 -16.16 -17.94
N ASP A 46 20.69 -15.82 -19.09
CA ASP A 46 20.59 -14.46 -19.60
C ASP A 46 19.15 -13.92 -19.44
N PRO A 47 18.88 -13.13 -18.39
CA PRO A 47 17.58 -12.48 -18.19
C PRO A 47 17.47 -11.16 -18.96
N GLY A 48 18.45 -10.81 -19.81
CA GLY A 48 18.54 -9.54 -20.52
C GLY A 48 19.11 -8.40 -19.66
N TYR A 49 18.75 -7.17 -20.02
CA TYR A 49 19.36 -5.94 -19.49
C TYR A 49 19.29 -5.78 -17.97
N ILE A 50 18.33 -6.43 -17.31
CA ILE A 50 18.21 -6.42 -15.84
C ILE A 50 19.50 -6.85 -15.13
N LYS A 51 20.29 -7.75 -15.75
CA LYS A 51 21.57 -8.23 -15.22
C LYS A 51 22.72 -7.21 -15.37
N SER A 52 22.52 -6.15 -16.16
CA SER A 52 23.50 -5.06 -16.31
C SER A 52 23.55 -4.16 -15.07
N TYR A 53 22.53 -4.17 -14.22
CA TYR A 53 22.56 -3.47 -12.94
C TYR A 53 23.35 -4.26 -11.90
N PRO A 54 24.08 -3.58 -10.99
CA PRO A 54 24.68 -4.24 -9.84
C PRO A 54 23.64 -4.98 -8.98
N PRO A 55 24.01 -6.07 -8.28
CA PRO A 55 23.12 -6.79 -7.38
C PRO A 55 22.51 -5.86 -6.30
N GLY A 56 21.20 -5.90 -6.15
CA GLY A 56 20.45 -5.08 -5.20
C GLY A 56 20.21 -3.63 -5.66
N VAL A 57 20.47 -3.30 -6.92
CA VAL A 57 20.26 -1.95 -7.48
C VAL A 57 19.11 -1.99 -8.50
N ARG A 58 18.19 -1.02 -8.36
CA ARG A 58 17.00 -0.87 -9.22
C ARG A 58 16.25 -2.19 -9.42
N GLU A 59 16.00 -2.59 -10.66
CA GLU A 59 15.28 -3.80 -11.00
C GLU A 59 16.05 -5.08 -10.62
N ASN A 60 17.37 -5.04 -10.43
CA ASN A 60 18.14 -6.24 -10.09
C ASN A 60 18.13 -6.54 -8.59
N GLY A 61 16.96 -6.83 -8.03
CA GLY A 61 16.78 -7.24 -6.64
C GLY A 61 16.82 -6.11 -5.60
N GLY A 62 16.83 -4.84 -6.04
CA GLY A 62 16.47 -3.71 -5.18
C GLY A 62 14.96 -3.64 -4.93
N GLN A 63 14.49 -2.69 -4.13
CA GLN A 63 13.08 -2.35 -4.10
C GLN A 63 12.74 -1.55 -5.35
N TYR A 64 11.76 -2.04 -6.10
CA TYR A 64 11.08 -1.24 -7.13
C TYR A 64 9.73 -0.80 -6.55
N THR A 65 9.65 0.42 -6.03
CA THR A 65 8.54 0.88 -5.16
C THR A 65 7.19 0.73 -5.85
N HIS A 66 7.12 0.95 -7.16
CA HIS A 66 5.90 0.70 -7.95
C HIS A 66 5.41 -0.74 -7.79
N ALA A 67 6.29 -1.74 -7.93
CA ALA A 67 5.89 -3.14 -7.76
C ALA A 67 5.56 -3.47 -6.30
N ALA A 68 6.28 -2.88 -5.35
CA ALA A 68 6.03 -3.05 -3.92
C ALA A 68 4.65 -2.51 -3.50
N THR A 69 4.15 -1.43 -4.12
CA THR A 69 2.79 -0.94 -3.83
C THR A 69 1.72 -1.95 -4.25
N TRP A 70 1.88 -2.69 -5.36
CA TRP A 70 0.96 -3.77 -5.71
C TRP A 70 1.01 -4.93 -4.72
N PHE A 71 2.18 -5.21 -4.16
CA PHE A 71 2.33 -6.20 -3.10
C PHE A 71 1.56 -5.79 -1.84
N VAL A 72 1.68 -4.53 -1.40
CA VAL A 72 0.89 -3.95 -0.31
C VAL A 72 -0.61 -4.09 -0.57
N ILE A 73 -1.09 -3.68 -1.74
CA ILE A 73 -2.52 -3.76 -2.08
C ILE A 73 -2.98 -5.22 -2.07
N ALA A 74 -2.18 -6.16 -2.61
CA ALA A 74 -2.54 -7.57 -2.61
C ALA A 74 -2.62 -8.17 -1.20
N LEU A 75 -1.69 -7.81 -0.30
CA LEU A 75 -1.78 -8.21 1.13
C LEU A 75 -3.08 -7.69 1.75
N ALA A 76 -3.46 -6.44 1.46
CA ALA A 76 -4.69 -5.84 1.96
C ALA A 76 -5.95 -6.53 1.39
N GLU A 77 -5.98 -6.88 0.11
CA GLU A 77 -7.08 -7.66 -0.50
C GLU A 77 -7.21 -9.08 0.08
N MET A 78 -6.09 -9.68 0.49
CA MET A 78 -6.09 -10.98 1.18
C MET A 78 -6.53 -10.89 2.65
N GLY A 79 -6.80 -9.70 3.17
CA GLY A 79 -7.13 -9.49 4.59
C GLY A 79 -5.93 -9.53 5.54
N ARG A 80 -4.69 -9.58 5.03
CA ARG A 80 -3.45 -9.50 5.82
C ARG A 80 -3.12 -8.05 6.16
N THR A 81 -4.02 -7.38 6.88
CA THR A 81 -4.02 -5.92 7.03
C THR A 81 -2.84 -5.35 7.81
N ASP A 82 -2.41 -6.01 8.89
CA ASP A 82 -1.21 -5.60 9.65
C ASP A 82 0.05 -5.70 8.80
N GLU A 83 0.17 -6.74 7.98
CA GLU A 83 1.31 -6.92 7.09
C GLU A 83 1.30 -5.92 5.93
N ALA A 84 0.12 -5.65 5.36
CA ALA A 84 -0.06 -4.62 4.35
C ALA A 84 0.37 -3.24 4.91
N TYR A 85 -0.04 -2.90 6.13
CA TYR A 85 0.33 -1.65 6.78
C TYR A 85 1.83 -1.58 7.12
N ARG A 86 2.42 -2.68 7.60
CA ARG A 86 3.86 -2.78 7.85
C ARG A 86 4.66 -2.52 6.57
N CYS A 87 4.31 -3.20 5.47
CA CYS A 87 4.96 -3.01 4.18
C CYS A 87 4.71 -1.59 3.64
N PHE A 88 3.50 -1.04 3.75
CA PHE A 88 3.21 0.34 3.36
C PHE A 88 4.08 1.35 4.12
N SER A 89 4.27 1.12 5.42
CA SER A 89 5.11 1.97 6.27
C SER A 89 6.57 1.94 5.84
N MET A 90 7.07 0.80 5.33
CA MET A 90 8.38 0.69 4.69
C MET A 90 8.48 1.45 3.36
N LEU A 91 7.38 1.61 2.62
CA LEU A 91 7.39 2.36 1.35
C LEU A 91 7.22 3.87 1.53
N ASN A 92 6.72 4.32 2.69
CA ASN A 92 6.44 5.72 2.94
C ASN A 92 7.75 6.49 3.22
N PRO A 93 8.14 7.47 2.38
CA PRO A 93 9.44 8.13 2.47
C PRO A 93 9.66 8.88 3.80
N VAL A 94 8.58 9.33 4.46
CA VAL A 94 8.70 10.01 5.77
C VAL A 94 9.29 9.10 6.85
N ASN A 95 9.06 7.78 6.74
CA ASN A 95 9.54 6.80 7.72
C ASN A 95 11.02 6.43 7.52
N HIS A 96 11.65 6.91 6.44
CA HIS A 96 13.08 6.75 6.18
C HIS A 96 13.92 7.92 6.70
N ALA A 97 13.29 8.95 7.25
CA ALA A 97 13.97 10.14 7.78
C ALA A 97 13.33 10.63 9.09
N SER A 98 13.02 9.70 10.00
CA SER A 98 12.47 10.03 11.33
C SER A 98 13.45 10.78 12.22
N ASP A 99 14.75 10.67 11.93
CA ASP A 99 15.86 11.35 12.60
C ASP A 99 16.99 11.62 11.60
N GLU A 100 18.01 12.35 12.06
CA GLU A 100 19.17 12.76 11.24
C GLU A 100 19.94 11.55 10.70
N ALA A 101 20.17 10.53 11.51
CA ALA A 101 20.93 9.35 11.09
C ALA A 101 20.19 8.55 10.01
N ALA A 102 18.87 8.40 10.15
CA ALA A 102 18.01 7.79 9.16
C ALA A 102 18.01 8.58 7.85
N ALA A 103 17.90 9.92 7.92
CA ALA A 103 17.98 10.79 6.74
C ALA A 103 19.34 10.69 6.02
N GLU A 104 20.45 10.71 6.78
CA GLU A 104 21.80 10.53 6.26
C GLU A 104 22.05 9.13 5.68
N HIS A 105 21.31 8.13 6.15
CA HIS A 105 21.30 6.80 5.54
C HIS A 105 20.48 6.81 4.24
N TYR A 106 19.24 7.31 4.26
CA TYR A 106 18.33 7.30 3.11
C TYR A 106 18.85 8.11 1.91
N ARG A 107 19.60 9.21 2.15
CA ARG A 107 20.33 10.00 1.15
C ARG A 107 19.48 10.70 0.06
N VAL A 108 18.16 10.66 0.17
CA VAL A 108 17.23 11.38 -0.72
C VAL A 108 16.11 12.04 0.09
N GLU A 109 15.28 12.82 -0.59
CA GLU A 109 14.27 13.65 0.05
C GLU A 109 13.09 12.82 0.62
N PRO A 110 12.74 12.94 1.92
CA PRO A 110 11.71 12.11 2.54
C PRO A 110 10.27 12.60 2.30
N TYR A 111 10.10 13.67 1.52
CA TYR A 111 8.81 14.24 1.17
C TYR A 111 8.33 13.88 -0.25
N VAL A 112 9.12 13.09 -0.99
CA VAL A 112 8.72 12.51 -2.29
C VAL A 112 9.01 11.00 -2.30
N VAL A 113 8.23 10.26 -3.10
CA VAL A 113 8.41 8.81 -3.24
C VAL A 113 9.59 8.51 -4.16
N ALA A 114 10.52 7.67 -3.70
CA ALA A 114 11.58 7.12 -4.55
C ALA A 114 11.04 5.97 -5.40
N ALA A 115 11.44 5.92 -6.68
CA ALA A 115 11.13 4.83 -7.60
C ALA A 115 11.79 3.53 -7.16
N ASP A 116 13.01 3.63 -6.63
CA ASP A 116 13.79 2.51 -6.14
C ASP A 116 14.54 2.82 -4.84
N ILE A 117 14.73 1.78 -4.03
CA ILE A 117 15.58 1.79 -2.82
C ILE A 117 16.52 0.60 -2.95
N TYR A 118 17.80 0.82 -2.69
CA TYR A 118 18.81 -0.22 -2.87
C TYR A 118 18.72 -1.29 -1.78
N ALA A 119 19.05 -2.53 -2.15
CA ALA A 119 19.22 -3.68 -1.28
C ALA A 119 20.68 -4.19 -1.25
N GLY A 120 21.54 -3.63 -2.10
CA GLY A 120 22.92 -4.09 -2.29
C GLY A 120 23.83 -3.76 -1.11
N GLU A 121 24.90 -4.54 -0.95
CA GLU A 121 25.86 -4.40 0.14
C GLU A 121 26.44 -2.98 0.24
N GLY A 122 26.51 -2.44 1.47
CA GLY A 122 27.01 -1.09 1.75
C GLY A 122 26.11 0.07 1.31
N LYS A 123 25.03 -0.20 0.56
CA LYS A 123 24.06 0.79 0.07
C LYS A 123 22.59 0.43 0.35
N GLY A 124 22.33 -0.72 0.98
CA GLY A 124 20.98 -1.12 1.38
C GLY A 124 20.27 -0.01 2.16
N GLY A 125 18.99 0.22 1.88
CA GLY A 125 18.17 1.25 2.51
C GLY A 125 18.35 2.67 1.94
N ARG A 126 19.32 2.90 1.05
CA ARG A 126 19.49 4.20 0.37
C ARG A 126 18.46 4.37 -0.74
N GLY A 127 17.81 5.53 -0.78
CA GLY A 127 16.93 5.92 -1.88
C GLY A 127 17.71 6.14 -3.17
N GLY A 128 17.09 5.75 -4.28
CA GLY A 128 17.58 5.93 -5.65
C GLY A 128 16.84 7.04 -6.39
N TRP A 129 16.27 6.71 -7.54
CA TRP A 129 15.62 7.66 -8.45
C TRP A 129 14.38 8.31 -7.82
N THR A 130 14.41 9.61 -7.55
CA THR A 130 13.27 10.35 -6.96
C THR A 130 12.46 11.14 -7.98
N TRP A 131 11.35 11.74 -7.51
CA TRP A 131 10.43 12.62 -8.26
C TRP A 131 9.64 11.99 -9.40
N TYR A 132 10.30 11.59 -10.49
CA TYR A 132 9.62 11.15 -11.70
C TYR A 132 9.40 9.64 -11.69
N THR A 133 8.32 9.21 -11.04
CA THR A 133 7.95 7.80 -10.94
C THR A 133 6.45 7.60 -10.82
N GLY A 134 5.93 6.52 -11.44
CA GLY A 134 4.55 6.07 -11.26
C GLY A 134 4.25 5.61 -9.82
N SER A 135 5.29 5.37 -9.01
CA SER A 135 5.16 4.93 -7.63
C SER A 135 4.37 5.90 -6.76
N ALA A 136 4.45 7.21 -7.01
CA ALA A 136 3.70 8.19 -6.23
C ALA A 136 2.17 7.98 -6.35
N GLY A 137 1.67 7.78 -7.58
CA GLY A 137 0.26 7.52 -7.82
C GLY A 137 -0.21 6.21 -7.20
N TRP A 138 0.61 5.15 -7.31
CA TRP A 138 0.26 3.86 -6.72
C TRP A 138 0.37 3.82 -5.19
N LEU A 139 1.33 4.54 -4.59
CA LEU A 139 1.43 4.65 -3.14
C LEU A 139 0.23 5.39 -2.57
N TYR A 140 -0.23 6.45 -3.25
CA TYR A 140 -1.47 7.14 -2.89
C TYR A 140 -2.68 6.21 -2.96
N ARG A 141 -2.83 5.42 -4.03
CA ARG A 141 -3.90 4.41 -4.12
C ARG A 141 -3.76 3.31 -3.06
N ALA A 142 -2.57 2.83 -2.77
CA ALA A 142 -2.34 1.86 -1.71
C ALA A 142 -2.78 2.40 -0.34
N ALA A 143 -2.50 3.67 -0.05
CA ALA A 143 -2.97 4.32 1.17
C ALA A 143 -4.49 4.50 1.19
N VAL A 144 -5.05 5.16 0.17
CA VAL A 144 -6.45 5.62 0.16
C VAL A 144 -7.42 4.49 -0.16
N GLU A 145 -7.15 3.70 -1.20
CA GLU A 145 -8.02 2.61 -1.64
C GLU A 145 -7.64 1.28 -0.96
N GLY A 146 -6.34 1.00 -0.80
CA GLY A 146 -5.86 -0.26 -0.24
C GLY A 146 -6.03 -0.38 1.26
N ILE A 147 -5.60 0.62 2.04
CA ILE A 147 -5.61 0.59 3.51
C ILE A 147 -6.86 1.28 4.06
N LEU A 148 -7.05 2.57 3.74
CA LEU A 148 -8.22 3.32 4.19
C LEU A 148 -9.51 2.77 3.57
N GLY A 149 -9.44 2.16 2.38
CA GLY A 149 -10.59 1.51 1.78
C GLY A 149 -11.61 2.46 1.17
N ILE A 150 -11.20 3.66 0.76
CA ILE A 150 -12.08 4.65 0.13
C ILE A 150 -11.96 4.52 -1.37
N GLU A 151 -12.99 3.98 -2.02
CA GLU A 151 -13.01 3.77 -3.46
C GLU A 151 -14.13 4.57 -4.11
N ARG A 152 -13.85 5.18 -5.26
CA ARG A 152 -14.87 5.79 -6.11
C ARG A 152 -15.12 4.92 -7.34
N ARG A 153 -16.39 4.58 -7.59
CA ARG A 153 -16.83 3.87 -8.79
C ARG A 153 -17.93 4.68 -9.46
N GLY A 154 -17.59 5.37 -10.55
CA GLY A 154 -18.51 6.30 -11.21
C GLY A 154 -18.92 7.44 -10.26
N LYS A 155 -20.20 7.43 -9.87
CA LYS A 155 -20.78 8.40 -8.92
C LYS A 155 -20.89 7.87 -7.49
N GLU A 156 -20.64 6.58 -7.28
CA GLU A 156 -20.69 5.99 -5.95
C GLU A 156 -19.34 6.06 -5.24
N ILE A 157 -19.38 6.29 -3.93
CA ILE A 157 -18.27 6.06 -3.03
C ILE A 157 -18.55 4.77 -2.27
N THR A 158 -17.56 3.87 -2.23
CA THR A 158 -17.60 2.61 -1.49
C THR A 158 -16.54 2.62 -0.39
N PHE A 159 -16.90 2.13 0.79
CA PHE A 159 -15.99 1.99 1.92
C PHE A 159 -15.71 0.51 2.21
N ARG A 160 -14.45 0.10 2.07
CA ARG A 160 -13.93 -1.22 2.47
C ARG A 160 -12.61 -1.09 3.24
N PRO A 161 -12.62 -0.51 4.46
CA PRO A 161 -11.40 -0.29 5.22
C PRO A 161 -10.69 -1.60 5.53
N LYS A 162 -9.37 -1.63 5.35
CA LYS A 162 -8.47 -2.76 5.61
C LYS A 162 -7.40 -2.32 6.61
N LEU A 163 -7.88 -1.81 7.74
CA LEU A 163 -7.03 -1.18 8.76
C LEU A 163 -6.20 -2.24 9.51
N PRO A 164 -4.96 -1.90 9.92
CA PRO A 164 -4.21 -2.73 10.84
C PRO A 164 -4.96 -2.88 12.17
N GLY A 165 -4.72 -3.97 12.89
CA GLY A 165 -5.46 -4.33 14.10
C GLY A 165 -5.36 -3.30 15.23
N HIS A 166 -4.25 -2.57 15.28
CA HIS A 166 -4.00 -1.54 16.30
C HIS A 166 -4.71 -0.20 16.05
N TRP A 167 -5.40 -0.03 14.91
CA TRP A 167 -6.19 1.18 14.64
C TRP A 167 -7.64 1.01 15.09
N ASP A 168 -8.09 1.90 15.98
CA ASP A 168 -9.50 2.00 16.39
C ASP A 168 -10.40 2.61 15.30
N GLY A 169 -9.81 3.21 14.26
CA GLY A 169 -10.54 3.91 13.22
C GLY A 169 -9.74 5.06 12.63
N TYR A 170 -10.38 5.86 11.78
CA TYR A 170 -9.82 7.09 11.24
C TYR A 170 -10.93 8.09 10.87
N ALA A 171 -10.55 9.35 10.67
CA ALA A 171 -11.43 10.36 10.09
C ALA A 171 -10.83 10.87 8.76
N ALA A 172 -11.70 11.20 7.81
CA ALA A 172 -11.31 11.77 6.53
C ALA A 172 -12.34 12.80 6.06
N THR A 173 -11.87 13.78 5.29
CA THR A 173 -12.73 14.75 4.60
C THR A 173 -12.52 14.62 3.10
N LEU A 174 -13.57 14.22 2.39
CA LEU A 174 -13.55 14.09 0.94
C LEU A 174 -14.21 15.31 0.31
N LYS A 175 -13.45 16.05 -0.51
CA LYS A 175 -13.98 17.15 -1.34
C LYS A 175 -14.29 16.59 -2.72
N MET A 176 -15.52 16.14 -2.92
CA MET A 176 -15.99 15.48 -4.14
C MET A 176 -17.40 15.92 -4.48
N PHE A 177 -17.80 15.80 -5.75
CA PHE A 177 -19.15 16.15 -6.22
C PHE A 177 -19.59 17.58 -5.87
N GLY A 178 -18.65 18.52 -5.78
CA GLY A 178 -18.91 19.91 -5.41
C GLY A 178 -19.29 20.13 -3.93
N GLY A 179 -19.26 19.07 -3.11
CA GLY A 179 -19.59 19.10 -1.69
C GLY A 179 -18.43 18.62 -0.79
N GLU A 180 -18.74 18.49 0.50
CA GLU A 180 -17.82 17.99 1.53
C GLU A 180 -18.43 16.79 2.24
N ILE A 181 -17.71 15.67 2.27
CA ILE A 181 -18.13 14.44 2.92
C ILE A 181 -17.20 14.18 4.09
N LYS A 182 -17.71 14.26 5.31
CA LYS A 182 -16.99 13.94 6.54
C LYS A 182 -17.18 12.47 6.86
N VAL A 183 -16.11 11.69 6.76
CA VAL A 183 -16.11 10.26 7.00
C VAL A 183 -15.47 9.98 8.35
N ARG A 184 -16.14 9.15 9.15
CA ARG A 184 -15.58 8.56 10.36
C ARG A 184 -15.69 7.05 10.27
N VAL A 185 -14.55 6.38 10.26
CA VAL A 185 -14.45 4.93 10.36
C VAL A 185 -14.15 4.56 11.80
N ILE A 186 -14.92 3.63 12.36
CA ILE A 186 -14.74 3.14 13.73
C ILE A 186 -14.74 1.62 13.78
N ARG A 187 -13.82 1.06 14.57
CA ARG A 187 -13.80 -0.35 14.95
C ARG A 187 -14.80 -0.56 16.07
N ASP A 188 -15.76 -1.46 15.86
CA ASP A 188 -16.85 -1.72 16.80
C ASP A 188 -16.99 -3.23 17.05
N LYS A 189 -16.73 -3.65 18.30
CA LYS A 189 -16.84 -5.04 18.75
C LYS A 189 -18.23 -5.65 18.56
N LYS A 190 -19.28 -4.83 18.47
CA LYS A 190 -20.67 -5.29 18.24
C LYS A 190 -20.97 -5.48 16.75
N THR A 191 -20.15 -4.95 15.86
CA THR A 191 -20.35 -4.98 14.41
C THR A 191 -19.78 -6.27 13.83
N LYS A 192 -20.63 -7.08 13.16
CA LYS A 192 -20.22 -8.36 12.54
C LYS A 192 -19.69 -8.24 11.12
N SER A 193 -20.06 -7.17 10.42
CA SER A 193 -19.68 -6.88 9.04
C SER A 193 -19.70 -5.37 8.83
N ILE A 194 -19.00 -4.86 7.81
CA ILE A 194 -18.98 -3.44 7.50
C ILE A 194 -20.42 -2.89 7.41
N SER A 195 -20.68 -1.78 8.11
CA SER A 195 -21.96 -1.08 8.02
C SER A 195 -21.74 0.40 7.75
N LEU A 196 -22.63 0.98 6.94
CA LEU A 196 -22.57 2.36 6.49
C LEU A 196 -23.82 3.11 6.95
N GLU A 197 -23.60 4.31 7.48
CA GLU A 197 -24.63 5.27 7.86
C GLU A 197 -24.30 6.62 7.19
N VAL A 198 -25.29 7.23 6.56
CA VAL A 198 -25.17 8.52 5.87
C VAL A 198 -26.23 9.45 6.43
N ASP A 199 -25.83 10.57 7.02
CA ASP A 199 -26.70 11.55 7.66
C ASP A 199 -27.71 10.89 8.63
N GLY A 200 -27.20 10.01 9.52
CA GLY A 200 -28.02 9.27 10.48
C GLY A 200 -28.78 8.06 9.92
N SER A 201 -28.80 7.89 8.59
CA SER A 201 -29.58 6.85 7.92
C SER A 201 -28.72 5.66 7.48
N LYS A 202 -29.00 4.47 7.99
CA LYS A 202 -28.31 3.23 7.62
C LYS A 202 -28.54 2.86 6.16
N LYS A 203 -27.48 2.46 5.46
CA LYS A 203 -27.51 1.98 4.07
C LYS A 203 -27.46 0.47 3.97
N LYS A 204 -27.98 -0.07 2.87
CA LYS A 204 -28.01 -1.52 2.59
C LYS A 204 -26.65 -2.06 2.11
N SER A 205 -25.87 -1.22 1.44
CA SER A 205 -24.50 -1.52 0.99
C SER A 205 -23.50 -0.65 1.74
N ALA A 206 -22.22 -0.97 1.59
CA ALA A 206 -21.12 -0.11 2.01
C ALA A 206 -20.82 1.01 0.97
N SER A 207 -21.80 1.33 0.11
CA SER A 207 -21.69 2.35 -0.93
C SER A 207 -22.85 3.34 -0.87
N PHE A 208 -22.62 4.55 -1.38
CA PHE A 208 -23.68 5.52 -1.64
C PHE A 208 -23.27 6.50 -2.75
N GLU A 209 -24.25 7.08 -3.43
CA GLU A 209 -24.07 8.20 -4.36
C GLU A 209 -24.30 9.52 -3.60
N PRO A 210 -23.28 10.38 -3.44
CA PRO A 210 -23.45 11.68 -2.81
C PRO A 210 -24.28 12.62 -3.69
N LYS A 211 -25.11 13.45 -3.07
CA LYS A 211 -25.79 14.54 -3.76
C LYS A 211 -24.80 15.68 -4.00
N ALA A 212 -24.85 16.29 -5.18
CA ALA A 212 -23.91 17.34 -5.54
C ALA A 212 -24.10 18.59 -4.67
N GLY A 213 -23.00 19.14 -4.16
CA GLY A 213 -23.00 20.36 -3.33
C GLY A 213 -23.35 20.16 -1.85
N ASP A 214 -23.74 18.97 -1.43
CA ASP A 214 -24.15 18.71 -0.05
C ASP A 214 -22.96 18.60 0.91
N LYS A 215 -23.25 18.91 2.18
CA LYS A 215 -22.41 18.47 3.31
C LYS A 215 -22.99 17.16 3.82
N THR A 216 -22.19 16.11 3.82
CA THR A 216 -22.64 14.77 4.19
C THR A 216 -21.79 14.21 5.32
N GLU A 217 -22.44 13.63 6.32
CA GLU A 217 -21.76 12.89 7.38
C GLU A 217 -21.88 11.39 7.12
N VAL A 218 -20.74 10.71 7.14
CA VAL A 218 -20.64 9.27 6.90
C VAL A 218 -20.00 8.60 8.11
N VAL A 219 -20.68 7.61 8.67
CA VAL A 219 -20.11 6.72 9.69
C VAL A 219 -20.00 5.32 9.12
N VAL A 220 -18.77 4.80 9.07
CA VAL A 220 -18.48 3.42 8.70
C VAL A 220 -18.09 2.67 9.97
N ARG A 221 -18.79 1.57 10.26
CA ARG A 221 -18.41 0.67 11.37
C ARG A 221 -17.80 -0.59 10.80
N ILE A 222 -16.63 -0.97 11.26
CA ILE A 222 -15.94 -2.20 10.87
C ILE A 222 -15.85 -3.16 12.07
N PRO A 223 -15.81 -4.48 11.84
CA PRO A 223 -15.61 -5.46 12.90
C PRO A 223 -14.29 -5.23 13.66
N ALA A 224 -14.27 -5.68 14.91
CA ALA A 224 -13.06 -5.72 15.73
C ALA A 224 -12.04 -6.73 15.20
#